data_AF-A0A1I7UKN2-F1
#
_entry.id   AF-A0A1I7UKN2-F1
#
_cell.length_a   1.000
_cell.length_b   1.000
_cell.length_c   1.000
_cell.angle_alpha   90.00
_cell.angle_beta   90.00
_cell.angle_gamma   90.00
#
_symmetry.space_group_name_H-M   'P 1'
#
loop_
_entity.id
_entity.type
_entity.pdbx_description
1 polymer ?
#
loop_
_entity_poly.entity_id
_entity_poly.type
_entity_poly.pdbx_seq_one_letter_code
_entity_poly.pdbx_strand_id
1 'polypeptide(L)'
;MVKDTWIAACIADEQAMSQDSKYLVEKIKYRGIVYDTVTQWSAAAAKSEIPYLFGVQVALVMKECNRFDFYENLVAKHGGVLASTFPLKQNYRVGSHPYLHAHLGPLFLIHDGKIDLTGYETEKMYTLFTEEEFIRFMLRREIVRDTSKNPITVSINEE
;
A
#
# COMPACT_ATOMS: atom_id res chain seq x y z
N MET A 1 -4.64 -17.03 3.35
CA MET A 1 -3.34 -17.39 3.96
C MET A 1 -3.61 -18.13 5.26
N VAL A 2 -2.97 -19.28 5.47
CA VAL A 2 -3.17 -20.14 6.65
C VAL A 2 -1.88 -20.24 7.47
N LYS A 3 -2.01 -20.55 8.75
CA LYS A 3 -0.92 -20.80 9.69
C LYS A 3 -0.19 -22.09 9.30
N ASP A 4 1.11 -22.15 9.60
CA ASP A 4 1.95 -23.34 9.42
C ASP A 4 1.42 -24.58 10.16
N THR A 5 0.75 -24.37 11.30
CA THR A 5 0.06 -25.41 12.07
C THR A 5 -1.02 -26.16 11.29
N TRP A 6 -1.53 -25.60 10.18
CA TRP A 6 -2.53 -26.28 9.37
C TRP A 6 -1.98 -27.56 8.73
N ILE A 7 -0.76 -27.52 8.19
CA ILE A 7 -0.14 -28.70 7.57
C ILE A 7 0.05 -29.81 8.61
N ALA A 8 0.49 -29.45 9.82
CA ALA A 8 0.61 -30.40 10.91
C ALA A 8 -0.75 -31.03 11.28
N ALA A 9 -1.83 -30.24 11.27
CA ALA A 9 -3.18 -30.74 11.51
C ALA A 9 -3.67 -31.69 10.40
N CYS A 10 -3.39 -31.37 9.13
CA CYS A 10 -3.73 -32.25 8.00
C CYS A 10 -3.00 -33.59 8.03
N ILE A 11 -1.76 -33.62 8.53
CA ILE A 11 -0.99 -34.87 8.71
C ILE A 11 -1.62 -35.73 9.81
N ALA A 12 -2.14 -35.11 10.87
CA ALA A 12 -2.75 -35.80 11.99
C ALA A 12 -4.18 -36.28 11.70
N ASP A 13 -4.94 -35.53 10.90
CA ASP A 13 -6.33 -35.82 10.53
C ASP A 13 -6.62 -35.29 9.11
N GLU A 14 -6.91 -36.20 8.18
CA GLU A 14 -7.25 -35.85 6.79
C GLU A 14 -8.49 -34.94 6.70
N GLN A 15 -9.41 -34.99 7.67
CA GLN A 15 -10.58 -34.11 7.68
C GLN A 15 -10.20 -32.64 7.89
N ALA A 16 -9.03 -32.35 8.48
CA ALA A 16 -8.54 -30.99 8.70
C ALA A 16 -8.23 -30.26 7.38
N MET A 17 -8.04 -30.98 6.26
CA MET A 17 -7.89 -30.37 4.93
C MET A 17 -9.13 -29.56 4.54
N SER A 18 -10.32 -29.99 4.96
CA SER A 18 -11.58 -29.27 4.71
C SER A 18 -11.88 -28.15 5.71
N GLN A 19 -11.00 -27.95 6.69
CA GLN A 19 -11.18 -27.02 7.81
C GLN A 19 -10.08 -25.94 7.86
N ASP A 20 -9.50 -25.61 6.71
CA ASP A 20 -8.47 -24.58 6.53
C ASP A 20 -8.88 -23.22 7.11
N SER A 21 -10.17 -22.89 7.07
CA SER A 21 -10.77 -21.70 7.70
C SER A 21 -10.42 -21.54 9.19
N LYS A 22 -10.21 -22.61 9.95
CA LYS A 22 -9.79 -22.56 11.37
C LYS A 22 -8.35 -22.10 11.56
N TYR A 23 -7.56 -22.16 10.49
CA TYR A 23 -6.14 -21.87 10.51
C TYR A 23 -5.79 -20.59 9.78
N LEU A 24 -6.77 -19.75 9.44
CA LEU A 24 -6.50 -18.48 8.78
C LEU A 24 -5.55 -17.61 9.62
N VAL A 25 -4.60 -16.98 8.95
CA VAL A 25 -3.81 -15.91 9.56
C VAL A 25 -4.67 -14.66 9.56
N GLU A 26 -5.01 -14.19 10.76
CA GLU A 26 -5.85 -13.00 10.93
C GLU A 26 -5.03 -11.77 11.28
N LYS A 27 -3.93 -11.98 11.99
CA LYS A 27 -3.09 -10.94 12.57
C LYS A 27 -1.63 -11.11 12.20
N ILE A 28 -0.92 -10.00 12.06
CA ILE A 28 0.53 -9.99 11.88
C ILE A 28 1.17 -9.02 12.88
N LYS A 29 2.32 -9.41 13.44
CA LYS A 29 3.11 -8.53 14.31
C LYS A 29 4.28 -7.96 13.52
N TYR A 30 4.37 -6.64 13.45
CA TYR A 30 5.47 -5.93 12.82
C TYR A 30 6.00 -4.86 13.76
N ARG A 31 7.31 -4.86 14.04
CA ARG A 31 7.98 -3.91 14.95
C ARG A 31 7.26 -3.73 16.30
N GLY A 32 6.72 -4.82 16.86
CA GLY A 32 6.02 -4.80 18.15
C GLY A 32 4.52 -4.51 18.07
N ILE A 33 4.01 -3.99 16.95
CA ILE A 33 2.61 -3.65 16.75
C ILE A 33 1.87 -4.81 16.08
N VAL A 34 0.67 -5.13 16.58
CA VAL A 34 -0.20 -6.17 16.01
C VAL A 34 -1.22 -5.50 15.09
N TYR A 35 -1.29 -5.98 13.85
CA TYR A 35 -2.23 -5.53 12.83
C TYR A 35 -3.27 -6.62 12.57
N ASP A 36 -4.55 -6.29 12.72
CA ASP A 36 -5.70 -7.18 12.57
C ASP A 36 -6.43 -6.91 11.24
N THR A 37 -5.67 -6.97 10.14
CA THR A 37 -6.10 -6.52 8.81
C THR A 37 -5.90 -7.59 7.73
N VAL A 38 -5.32 -8.75 8.05
CA VAL A 38 -4.96 -9.78 7.05
C VAL A 38 -6.20 -10.35 6.37
N THR A 39 -7.28 -10.56 7.11
CA THR A 39 -8.58 -11.00 6.57
C THR A 39 -9.22 -9.92 5.69
N GLN A 40 -9.04 -8.64 6.03
CA GLN A 40 -9.54 -7.52 5.23
C GLN A 40 -8.84 -7.46 3.86
N TRP A 41 -7.52 -7.63 3.84
CA TRP A 41 -6.74 -7.76 2.60
C TRP A 41 -7.22 -8.94 1.74
N SER A 42 -7.40 -10.10 2.36
CA SER A 42 -7.87 -11.31 1.68
C SER A 42 -9.28 -11.14 1.10
N ALA A 43 -10.19 -10.54 1.87
CA ALA A 43 -11.56 -10.29 1.45
C ALA A 43 -11.63 -9.29 0.29
N ALA A 44 -10.84 -8.22 0.35
CA ALA A 44 -10.81 -7.20 -0.71
C ALA A 44 -10.29 -7.77 -2.03
N ALA A 45 -9.23 -8.59 -1.97
CA ALA A 45 -8.72 -9.29 -3.15
C ALA A 45 -9.76 -10.27 -3.72
N ALA A 46 -10.44 -11.04 -2.85
CA ALA A 46 -11.47 -12.00 -3.29
C ALA A 46 -12.71 -11.33 -3.92
N LYS A 47 -13.03 -10.10 -3.52
CA LYS A 47 -14.14 -9.30 -4.05
C LYS A 47 -13.76 -8.43 -5.24
N SER A 48 -12.49 -8.46 -5.67
CA SER A 48 -11.96 -7.56 -6.70
C SER A 48 -12.26 -6.08 -6.38
N GLU A 49 -12.10 -5.70 -5.12
CA GLU A 49 -12.22 -4.28 -4.72
C GLU A 49 -11.17 -3.42 -5.44
N ILE A 50 -11.43 -2.12 -5.56
CA ILE A 50 -10.45 -1.16 -6.08
C ILE A 50 -9.12 -1.33 -5.32
N PRO A 51 -7.98 -1.50 -6.03
CA PRO A 51 -6.69 -1.70 -5.38
C PRO A 51 -6.35 -0.57 -4.41
N TYR A 52 -5.70 -0.92 -3.30
CA TYR A 52 -5.48 0.02 -2.19
C TYR A 52 -4.73 1.29 -2.61
N LEU A 53 -3.69 1.15 -3.44
CA LEU A 53 -2.87 2.26 -3.94
C LEU A 53 -3.35 2.79 -5.29
N PHE A 54 -4.60 2.54 -5.70
CA PHE A 54 -5.14 3.03 -6.97
C PHE A 54 -5.07 4.56 -7.04
N GLY A 55 -4.41 5.08 -8.08
CA GLY A 55 -4.16 6.51 -8.26
C GLY A 55 -2.97 7.06 -7.48
N VAL A 56 -2.14 6.21 -6.86
CA VAL A 56 -0.90 6.63 -6.18
C VAL A 56 0.31 6.46 -7.10
N GLN A 57 1.14 7.50 -7.18
CA GLN A 57 2.47 7.45 -7.79
C GLN A 57 3.51 7.39 -6.68
N VAL A 58 4.37 6.39 -6.71
CA VAL A 58 5.36 6.13 -5.65
C VAL A 58 6.75 6.43 -6.20
N ALA A 59 7.56 7.19 -5.46
CA ALA A 59 8.98 7.37 -5.76
C ALA A 59 9.83 6.92 -4.59
N LEU A 60 10.89 6.18 -4.88
CA LEU A 60 11.91 5.81 -3.90
C LEU A 60 12.97 6.91 -3.90
N VAL A 61 13.08 7.63 -2.79
CA VAL A 61 14.00 8.75 -2.61
C VAL A 61 15.12 8.34 -1.67
N MET A 62 16.06 7.58 -2.22
CA MET A 62 17.22 7.03 -1.51
C MET A 62 18.38 6.81 -2.49
N LYS A 63 19.61 6.94 -1.99
CA LYS A 63 20.82 6.76 -2.83
C LYS A 63 21.06 5.30 -3.20
N GLU A 64 20.72 4.40 -2.29
CA GLU A 64 20.87 2.95 -2.46
C GLU A 64 19.59 2.28 -1.95
N CYS A 65 18.92 1.50 -2.82
CA CYS A 65 17.72 0.76 -2.47
C CYS A 65 17.98 -0.75 -2.61
N ASN A 66 18.34 -1.41 -1.51
CA ASN A 66 18.62 -2.86 -1.50
C ASN A 66 17.37 -3.72 -1.69
N ARG A 67 16.18 -3.11 -1.71
CA ARG A 67 14.87 -3.77 -1.75
C ARG A 67 13.97 -3.23 -2.86
N PHE A 68 14.56 -2.78 -3.96
CA PHE A 68 13.81 -2.20 -5.08
C PHE A 68 12.70 -3.13 -5.57
N ASP A 69 13.04 -4.38 -5.89
CA ASP A 69 12.09 -5.40 -6.37
C ASP A 69 10.92 -5.62 -5.39
N PHE A 70 11.18 -5.50 -4.08
CA PHE A 70 10.14 -5.61 -3.07
C PHE A 70 9.14 -4.45 -3.18
N TYR A 71 9.61 -3.20 -3.31
CA TYR A 71 8.73 -2.04 -3.46
C TYR A 71 8.01 -2.04 -4.79
N GLU A 72 8.71 -2.36 -5.88
CA GLU A 72 8.11 -2.50 -7.21
C GLU A 72 6.94 -3.49 -7.20
N ASN A 73 7.18 -4.70 -6.68
CA ASN A 73 6.13 -5.71 -6.58
C ASN A 73 5.01 -5.32 -5.62
N LEU A 74 5.33 -4.72 -4.47
CA LEU A 74 4.33 -4.31 -3.48
C LEU A 74 3.40 -3.24 -4.04
N VAL A 75 3.96 -2.21 -4.66
CA VAL A 75 3.24 -1.08 -5.25
C VAL A 75 2.37 -1.57 -6.41
N ALA A 76 2.96 -2.32 -7.36
CA ALA A 76 2.23 -2.81 -8.53
C ALA A 76 1.08 -3.76 -8.14
N LYS A 77 1.31 -4.71 -7.21
CA LYS A 77 0.26 -5.63 -6.74
C LYS A 77 -0.91 -4.93 -6.07
N HIS A 78 -0.70 -3.72 -5.54
CA HIS A 78 -1.72 -2.95 -4.85
C HIS A 78 -2.24 -1.79 -5.70
N GLY A 79 -1.92 -1.77 -7.01
CA GLY A 79 -2.47 -0.86 -8.02
C GLY A 79 -1.89 0.55 -8.03
N GLY A 80 -0.76 0.75 -7.33
CA GLY A 80 0.03 1.97 -7.47
C GLY A 80 1.02 1.85 -8.64
N VAL A 81 1.65 2.96 -8.98
CA VAL A 81 2.69 3.02 -10.03
C VAL A 81 3.99 3.48 -9.39
N LEU A 82 5.05 2.69 -9.56
CA LEU A 82 6.40 3.12 -9.18
C LEU A 82 6.94 4.04 -10.28
N ALA A 83 7.24 5.28 -9.94
CA ALA A 83 7.69 6.29 -10.88
C ALA A 83 9.12 5.99 -11.35
N SER A 84 9.33 5.97 -12.67
CA SER A 84 10.65 5.79 -13.29
C SER A 84 11.57 7.01 -13.12
N THR A 85 10.97 8.17 -12.84
CA THR A 85 11.66 9.43 -12.56
C THR A 85 10.98 10.14 -11.38
N PHE A 86 11.66 11.10 -10.76
CA PHE A 86 11.08 11.83 -9.63
C PHE A 86 9.79 12.57 -10.07
N PRO A 87 8.65 12.36 -9.40
CA PRO A 87 7.37 12.90 -9.83
C PRO A 87 7.29 14.39 -9.50
N LEU A 88 7.39 15.23 -10.53
CA LEU A 88 7.22 16.68 -10.41
C LEU A 88 5.74 17.03 -10.40
N LYS A 89 5.26 17.74 -9.38
CA LYS A 89 3.84 18.13 -9.21
C LYS A 89 3.19 18.77 -10.43
N GLN A 90 3.98 19.49 -11.24
CA GLN A 90 3.52 20.15 -12.46
C GLN A 90 3.01 19.16 -13.53
N ASN A 91 3.37 17.88 -13.41
CA ASN A 91 2.92 16.79 -14.28
C ASN A 91 1.62 16.13 -13.79
N TYR A 92 1.02 16.64 -12.71
CA TYR A 92 -0.18 16.09 -12.08
C TYR A 92 -1.24 17.16 -11.89
N ARG A 93 -2.51 16.74 -11.80
CA ARG A 93 -3.62 17.68 -11.64
C ARG A 93 -3.63 18.26 -10.22
N VAL A 94 -3.57 19.58 -10.11
CA VAL A 94 -3.67 20.28 -8.82
C VAL A 94 -4.98 19.91 -8.12
N GLY A 95 -4.89 19.56 -6.84
CA GLY A 95 -6.05 19.17 -6.02
C GLY A 95 -6.53 17.73 -6.23
N SER A 96 -5.86 16.94 -7.09
CA SER A 96 -6.12 15.50 -7.18
C SER A 96 -5.67 14.75 -5.92
N HIS A 97 -6.34 13.64 -5.64
CA HIS A 97 -5.99 12.72 -4.56
C HIS A 97 -6.45 11.29 -4.91
N PRO A 98 -5.80 10.25 -4.34
CA PRO A 98 -6.20 8.87 -4.60
C PRO A 98 -7.58 8.57 -4.02
N TYR A 99 -8.37 7.73 -4.72
CA TYR A 99 -9.75 7.45 -4.33
C TYR A 99 -9.88 6.86 -2.91
N LEU A 100 -8.97 5.96 -2.51
CA LEU A 100 -8.99 5.33 -1.17
C LEU A 100 -8.19 6.13 -0.12
N HIS A 101 -7.55 7.22 -0.52
CA HIS A 101 -6.70 8.06 0.30
C HIS A 101 -6.98 9.54 0.09
N ALA A 102 -8.25 9.95 0.11
CA ALA A 102 -8.66 11.32 -0.22
C ALA A 102 -8.08 12.42 0.71
N HIS A 103 -7.49 12.02 1.85
CA HIS A 103 -6.80 12.89 2.80
C HIS A 103 -5.31 13.09 2.49
N LEU A 104 -4.76 12.37 1.51
CA LEU A 104 -3.34 12.36 1.17
C LEU A 104 -3.10 12.90 -0.24
N GLY A 105 -1.90 13.45 -0.44
CA GLY A 105 -1.41 13.81 -1.77
C GLY A 105 -1.07 12.55 -2.58
N PRO A 106 -1.30 12.54 -3.89
CA PRO A 106 -1.15 11.32 -4.70
C PRO A 106 0.29 10.89 -4.97
N LEU A 107 1.28 11.73 -4.66
CA LEU A 107 2.69 11.47 -4.89
C LEU A 107 3.36 11.00 -3.61
N PHE A 108 3.52 9.68 -3.45
CA PHE A 108 4.11 9.08 -2.27
C PHE A 108 5.63 9.03 -2.42
N LEU A 109 6.35 9.70 -1.53
CA LEU A 109 7.81 9.69 -1.48
C LEU A 109 8.26 8.78 -0.33
N ILE A 110 8.86 7.64 -0.66
CA ILE A 110 9.43 6.71 0.31
C ILE A 110 10.92 7.00 0.44
N HIS A 111 11.38 7.41 1.62
CA HIS A 111 12.76 7.88 1.83
C HIS A 111 13.51 7.15 2.95
N ASP A 112 14.84 7.20 2.89
CA ASP A 112 15.75 6.71 3.95
C ASP A 112 16.21 7.80 4.92
N GLY A 113 15.73 9.04 4.72
CA GLY A 113 16.04 10.21 5.55
C GLY A 113 17.40 10.86 5.26
N LYS A 114 18.12 10.42 4.23
CA LYS A 114 19.43 11.00 3.85
C LYS A 114 19.34 12.13 2.83
N ILE A 115 18.19 12.29 2.18
CA ILE A 115 17.91 13.33 1.19
C ILE A 115 16.95 14.32 1.86
N ASP A 116 17.26 15.61 1.78
CA ASP A 116 16.39 16.67 2.31
C ASP A 116 15.11 16.77 1.47
N LEU A 117 13.97 16.58 2.14
CA LEU A 117 12.64 16.66 1.55
C LEU A 117 11.76 17.74 2.19
N THR A 118 12.34 18.63 3.01
CA THR A 118 11.61 19.68 3.75
C THR A 118 10.73 20.53 2.83
N GLY A 119 11.19 20.78 1.60
CA GLY A 119 10.41 21.54 0.60
C GLY A 119 9.12 20.86 0.15
N TYR A 120 9.00 19.54 0.31
CA TYR A 120 7.85 18.75 -0.12
C TYR A 120 6.82 18.49 1.00
N GLU A 121 7.22 18.61 2.27
CA GLU A 121 6.34 18.39 3.43
C GLU A 121 5.15 19.34 3.49
N THR A 122 5.35 20.58 3.03
CA THR A 122 4.30 21.62 3.04
C THR A 122 3.38 21.56 1.82
N GLU A 123 3.71 20.71 0.85
CA GLU A 123 2.99 20.60 -0.40
C GLU A 123 1.95 19.48 -0.36
N LYS A 124 0.67 19.84 -0.46
CA LYS A 124 -0.46 18.89 -0.43
C LYS A 124 -0.44 17.82 -1.53
N MET A 125 0.42 17.95 -2.54
CA MET A 125 0.57 16.98 -3.62
C MET A 125 1.41 15.77 -3.21
N TYR A 126 2.28 15.93 -2.22
CA TYR A 126 3.22 14.91 -1.78
C TYR A 126 2.78 14.33 -0.44
N THR A 127 3.01 13.03 -0.28
CA THR A 127 2.89 12.32 0.99
C THR A 127 4.21 11.64 1.27
N LEU A 128 4.84 11.97 2.37
CA LEU A 128 6.17 11.46 2.70
C LEU A 128 6.04 10.30 3.68
N PHE A 129 6.84 9.26 3.43
CA PHE A 129 6.98 8.12 4.31
C PHE A 129 8.45 7.77 4.44
N THR A 130 8.92 7.51 5.65
CA THR A 130 10.04 6.58 5.83
C THR A 130 9.63 5.20 5.34
N GLU A 131 10.61 4.34 5.03
CA GLU A 131 10.34 2.94 4.69
C GLU A 131 9.43 2.25 5.73
N GLU A 132 9.71 2.45 7.02
CA GLU A 132 8.92 1.86 8.09
C GLU A 132 7.48 2.39 8.11
N GLU A 133 7.29 3.70 7.94
CA GLU A 133 5.96 4.30 7.92
C GLU A 133 5.13 3.81 6.73
N PHE A 134 5.75 3.64 5.56
CA PHE A 134 5.06 3.09 4.39
C PHE A 134 4.59 1.64 4.65
N ILE A 135 5.43 0.79 5.25
CA ILE A 135 5.02 -0.57 5.62
C ILE A 135 3.89 -0.54 6.64
N ARG A 136 3.98 0.32 7.66
CA ARG A 136 2.91 0.48 8.65
C ARG A 136 1.62 0.96 8.00
N PHE A 137 1.68 1.90 7.06
CA PHE A 137 0.54 2.37 6.27
C PHE A 137 -0.14 1.22 5.53
N MET A 138 0.63 0.40 4.81
CA MET A 138 0.12 -0.79 4.13
C MET A 138 -0.48 -1.81 5.13
N LEU A 139 0.15 -2.04 6.28
CA LEU A 139 -0.38 -2.98 7.27
C LEU A 139 -1.66 -2.48 7.95
N ARG A 140 -1.83 -1.17 8.13
CA ARG A 140 -3.05 -0.59 8.73
C ARG A 140 -4.27 -0.68 7.83
N ARG A 141 -4.08 -0.63 6.50
CA ARG A 141 -5.17 -0.63 5.51
C ARG A 141 -6.25 0.41 5.83
N GLU A 142 -5.86 1.58 6.33
CA GLU A 142 -6.79 2.69 6.58
C GLU A 142 -7.29 3.26 5.25
N ILE A 143 -8.60 3.47 5.14
CA ILE A 143 -9.24 3.94 3.91
C ILE A 143 -10.05 5.20 4.22
N VAL A 144 -9.79 6.26 3.46
CA VAL A 144 -10.62 7.47 3.42
C VAL A 144 -11.04 7.66 1.98
N ARG A 145 -12.30 7.31 1.69
CA ARG A 145 -12.83 7.34 0.34
C ARG A 145 -13.10 8.77 -0.11
N ASP A 146 -12.79 9.05 -1.36
CA ASP A 146 -13.30 10.23 -2.05
C ASP A 146 -14.81 10.06 -2.30
N THR A 147 -15.60 10.99 -1.77
CA THR A 147 -17.06 11.05 -1.96
C THR A 147 -17.48 12.24 -2.82
N SER A 148 -16.54 12.91 -3.48
CA SER A 148 -16.82 14.01 -4.40
C SER A 148 -17.63 13.51 -5.60
N LYS A 149 -18.55 14.36 -6.10
CA LYS A 149 -19.37 14.02 -7.27
C LYS A 149 -18.54 13.93 -8.55
N ASN A 150 -17.46 14.71 -8.63
CA ASN A 150 -16.56 14.82 -9.78
C ASN A 150 -15.10 14.66 -9.28
N PRO A 151 -14.63 13.43 -9.07
CA PRO A 151 -13.28 13.18 -8.60
C PRO A 151 -12.25 13.67 -9.62
N ILE A 152 -11.20 14.33 -9.14
CA ILE A 152 -10.08 14.78 -9.98
C ILE A 152 -9.11 13.62 -10.11
N THR A 153 -8.95 13.09 -11.32
CA THR A 153 -7.96 12.05 -11.62
C THR A 153 -6.54 12.57 -11.40
N VAL A 154 -5.65 11.68 -10.95
CA VAL A 154 -4.28 12.04 -10.57
C VAL A 154 -3.41 12.31 -11.81
N SER A 155 -3.45 11.41 -12.79
CA SER A 155 -2.65 11.51 -14.01
C SER A 155 -3.20 12.57 -14.97
N ILE A 156 -2.31 13.32 -15.62
CA ILE A 156 -2.68 14.24 -16.72
C ILE A 156 -2.93 13.46 -18.02
N ASN A 157 -2.25 12.33 -18.21
CA ASN A 157 -2.42 11.46 -19.37
C ASN A 157 -3.09 10.14 -18.94
N GLU A 158 -4.28 9.90 -19.50
CA GLU A 158 -4.84 8.55 -19.63
C GLU A 158 -4.20 7.99 -20.90
N GLU A 159 -3.19 7.12 -20.77
CA GLU A 159 -2.81 6.21 -21.85
C GLU A 159 -3.70 4.97 -21.80
#